data_AF-A0A2V5ZKP7-F1
#
_entry.id   AF-A0A2V5ZKP7-F1
#
_cell.length_a   1.000
_cell.length_b   1.000
_cell.length_c   1.000
_cell.angle_alpha   90.00
_cell.angle_beta   90.00
_cell.angle_gamma   90.00
#
_symmetry.space_group_name_H-M   'P 1'
#
loop_
_entity.id
_entity.type
_entity.pdbx_description
1 polymer ?
#
loop_
_entity_poly.entity_id
_entity_poly.type
_entity_poly.pdbx_seq_one_letter_code
_entity_poly.pdbx_strand_id
1 'polypeptide(L)' 'MRINLNGDSADSRGAQTVDDLVRRLELTPSAVLIEHNGVALHRREWAQTKLTEGDQIEVVRVVAGG' A
#
# COMPACT_ATOMS: atom_id res chain seq x y z
N MET A 1 2.81 -3.16 -13.01
CA MET A 1 4.00 -3.85 -12.50
C MET A 1 3.53 -4.91 -11.53
N ARG A 2 4.20 -6.05 -11.44
CA ARG A 2 3.83 -7.08 -10.46
C ARG A 2 4.45 -6.70 -9.11
N ILE A 3 3.65 -6.73 -8.06
CA ILE A 3 4.05 -6.50 -6.67
C ILE A 3 3.60 -7.70 -5.82
N ASN A 4 4.11 -7.79 -4.61
CA ASN A 4 3.55 -8.65 -3.58
C ASN A 4 2.65 -7.80 -2.68
N LEU A 5 1.37 -8.15 -2.57
CA LEU A 5 0.38 -7.46 -1.76
C LEU A 5 -0.17 -8.44 -0.71
N ASN A 6 0.13 -8.19 0.57
CA ASN A 6 -0.26 -9.05 1.68
C ASN A 6 0.15 -10.53 1.50
N GLY A 7 1.37 -10.76 1.01
CA GLY A 7 1.89 -12.10 0.70
C GLY A 7 1.53 -12.63 -0.68
N ASP A 8 0.51 -12.08 -1.36
CA ASP A 8 0.04 -12.56 -2.66
C ASP A 8 0.57 -11.72 -3.83
N SER A 9 0.97 -12.39 -4.91
CA SER A 9 1.46 -11.70 -6.10
C SER A 9 0.31 -11.06 -6.90
N ALA A 10 0.33 -9.73 -7.01
CA ALA A 10 -0.73 -8.92 -7.61
C ALA A 10 -0.18 -7.96 -8.70
N ASP A 11 -1.01 -7.56 -9.66
CA ASP A 11 -0.69 -6.42 -10.53
C ASP A 11 -1.01 -5.11 -9.80
N SER A 12 -0.10 -4.13 -9.83
CA SER A 12 -0.31 -2.79 -9.28
C SER A 12 -1.44 -2.00 -9.97
N ARG A 13 -2.03 -2.53 -11.05
CA ARG A 13 -3.10 -1.93 -11.85
C ARG A 13 -2.72 -0.55 -12.36
N GLY A 14 -1.46 -0.36 -12.72
CA GLY A 14 -0.91 0.91 -13.19
C GLY A 14 -0.63 1.94 -12.10
N ALA A 15 -0.78 1.61 -10.80
CA ALA A 15 -0.33 2.46 -9.71
C ALA A 15 1.17 2.76 -9.84
N GLN A 16 1.55 4.03 -9.70
CA GLN A 16 2.94 4.49 -9.72
C GLN A 16 3.45 4.80 -8.31
N THR A 17 2.54 5.10 -7.39
CA THR A 17 2.83 5.42 -6.00
C THR A 17 1.96 4.60 -5.05
N VAL A 18 2.32 4.60 -3.76
CA VAL A 18 1.48 3.99 -2.71
C VAL A 18 0.11 4.66 -2.63
N ASP A 19 0.02 5.99 -2.79
CA ASP A 19 -1.27 6.69 -2.80
C ASP A 19 -2.16 6.24 -3.97
N ASP A 20 -1.58 6.07 -5.16
CA ASP A 20 -2.32 5.54 -6.33
C ASP A 20 -2.87 4.14 -6.07
N LEU A 21 -2.06 3.28 -5.45
CA LEU A 21 -2.44 1.90 -5.16
C LEU A 21 -3.60 1.87 -4.16
N VAL A 22 -3.50 2.64 -3.06
CA VAL A 22 -4.57 2.75 -2.06
C VAL A 22 -5.89 3.20 -2.70
N ARG A 23 -5.85 4.20 -3.59
CA ARG A 23 -7.04 4.68 -4.32
C ARG A 23 -7.62 3.62 -5.25
N ARG A 24 -6.78 2.92 -6.01
CA ARG A 24 -7.19 1.87 -6.97
C ARG A 24 -7.73 0.61 -6.29
N LEU A 25 -7.29 0.34 -5.07
CA LEU A 25 -7.81 -0.73 -4.23
C LEU A 25 -9.03 -0.28 -3.40
N GLU A 26 -9.48 0.97 -3.57
CA GLU A 26 -10.65 1.55 -2.90
C GLU A 26 -10.56 1.43 -1.37
N LEU A 27 -9.35 1.50 -0.83
CA LEU A 27 -9.10 1.38 0.60
C LEU A 27 -9.41 2.70 1.30
N THR A 28 -10.12 2.64 2.42
CA THR A 28 -10.36 3.81 3.27
C THR A 28 -9.06 4.20 3.97
N PRO A 29 -8.43 5.33 3.60
CA PRO A 29 -7.07 5.62 4.05
C PRO A 29 -6.91 5.90 5.55
N SER A 30 -8.00 6.17 6.28
CA SER A 30 -8.00 6.34 7.74
C SER A 30 -8.15 5.02 8.50
N ALA A 31 -8.49 3.93 7.80
CA ALA A 31 -8.72 2.61 8.38
C ALA A 31 -7.57 1.64 8.08
N VAL A 32 -6.49 2.11 7.45
CA VAL A 32 -5.36 1.27 7.04
C VAL A 32 -4.03 1.93 7.35
N LEU A 33 -3.06 1.10 7.73
CA LEU A 33 -1.64 1.40 7.74
C LEU A 33 -1.01 0.64 6.57
N ILE A 34 -0.07 1.30 5.87
CA ILE A 34 0.65 0.70 4.74
C ILE A 34 2.12 0.54 5.13
N GLU A 35 2.65 -0.66 4.93
CA GLU A 35 4.09 -0.90 4.93
C GLU A 35 4.59 -1.13 3.50
N HIS A 36 5.72 -0.53 3.16
CA HIS A 36 6.43 -0.73 1.90
C HIS A 36 7.78 -1.35 2.20
N ASN A 37 8.00 -2.57 1.70
CA ASN A 37 9.21 -3.36 1.92
C ASN A 37 9.59 -3.48 3.41
N GLY A 38 8.59 -3.68 4.28
CA GLY A 38 8.75 -3.81 5.73
C GLY A 38 8.92 -2.48 6.48
N VAL A 39 8.75 -1.33 5.81
CA VAL A 39 8.78 -0.01 6.43
C VAL A 39 7.38 0.59 6.45
N ALA A 40 6.83 0.79 7.65
CA ALA A 40 5.56 1.49 7.83
C ALA A 40 5.67 2.95 7.38
N LEU A 41 4.77 3.37 6.49
CA LEU A 41 4.76 4.71 5.92
C LEU A 41 3.72 5.60 6.61
N HIS A 42 4.10 6.82 6.95
CA HIS A 42 3.14 7.87 7.23
C HIS A 42 2.39 8.27 5.97
N ARG A 43 1.13 8.67 6.13
CA ARG A 43 0.26 8.99 5.00
C ARG A 43 0.75 10.12 4.10
N ARG A 44 1.50 11.08 4.65
CA ARG A 44 2.13 12.17 3.86
C ARG A 44 3.19 11.65 2.88
N GLU A 45 3.73 10.47 3.12
CA GLU A 45 4.80 9.86 2.32
C GLU A 45 4.22 9.07 1.12
N TRP A 46 2.95 8.66 1.18
CA TRP A 46 2.35 7.75 0.18
C TRP A 46 2.38 8.28 -1.25
N ALA A 47 2.22 9.59 -1.44
CA ALA A 47 2.26 10.22 -2.76
C ALA A 47 3.70 10.38 -3.31
N GLN A 48 4.71 10.25 -2.46
CA GLN A 48 6.13 10.37 -2.84
C GLN A 48 6.80 9.00 -2.97
N THR A 49 6.30 7.99 -2.25
CA THR A 49 6.78 6.62 -2.34
C THR A 49 6.35 5.99 -3.66
N LYS A 50 7.29 5.87 -4.59
CA LYS A 50 7.09 5.17 -5.87
C LYS A 50 7.06 3.67 -5.67
N LEU A 51 6.19 3.01 -6.43
CA LEU A 51 6.17 1.56 -6.55
C LEU A 51 7.13 1.13 -7.66
N THR A 52 7.78 -0.01 -7.44
CA THR A 52 8.64 -0.68 -8.40
C THR A 52 8.28 -2.16 -8.50
N GLU A 53 8.66 -2.81 -9.61
CA GLU A 53 8.41 -4.22 -9.84
C GLU A 53 9.04 -5.07 -8.72
N GLY A 54 8.26 -5.97 -8.12
CA GLY A 54 8.70 -6.85 -7.03
C GLY A 54 8.56 -6.27 -5.62
N ASP A 55 8.12 -5.01 -5.47
CA ASP A 55 7.91 -4.42 -4.14
C ASP A 55 6.89 -5.21 -3.31
N GLN A 56 7.13 -5.25 -2.00
CA GLN A 56 6.24 -5.83 -1.00
C GLN A 56 5.41 -4.74 -0.34
N ILE A 57 4.10 -4.90 -0.36
CA ILE A 57 3.13 -3.98 0.21
C ILE A 57 2.26 -4.75 1.19
N GLU A 58 2.29 -4.33 2.46
CA GLU A 58 1.41 -4.86 3.49
C GLU A 58 0.37 -3.81 3.86
N VAL A 59 -0.89 -4.21 3.87
CA VAL A 59 -2.06 -3.39 4.20
C VAL A 59 -2.64 -3.90 5.50
N VAL A 60 -2.33 -3.21 6.59
CA VAL A 60 -2.82 -3.56 7.93
C VAL A 60 -4.08 -2.76 8.21
N ARG A 61 -5.21 -3.44 8.48
CA ARG A 61 -6.44 -2.77 8.91
C ARG A 61 -6.30 -2.30 10.35
N VAL A 62 -6.56 -1.02 10.57
CA VAL A 62 -6.61 -0.44 11.92
C VAL A 62 -8.00 -0.69 12.48
N VAL A 63 -8.10 -1.56 13.47
CA VAL A 63 -9.31 -1.72 14.28
C VAL A 63 -9.13 -0.90 15.56
N ALA A 64 -9.96 0.14 15.73
CA ALA A 64 -10.03 0.84 17.00
C ALA A 64 -10.69 -0.10 18.01
N GLY A 65 -9.89 -0.74 18.86
CA GLY A 65 -10.39 -1.50 20.00
C GLY A 65 -10.95 -0.54 21.06
N GLY A 66 -12.17 -0.80 21.50
CA GLY A 66 -12.72 -0.23 22.73
C GLY A 66 -12.16 -0.95 23.96
#